data_AF-C9QHR7-F1
#
_entry.id   AF-C9QHR7-F1
#
_cell.length_a   1.000
_cell.length_b   1.000
_cell.length_c   1.000
_cell.angle_alpha   90.00
_cell.angle_beta   90.00
_cell.angle_gamma   90.00
#
_symmetry.space_group_name_H-M   'P 1'
#
loop_
_entity.id
_entity.type
_entity.pdbx_description
1 polymer ?
#
loop_
_entity_poly.entity_id
_entity_poly.type
_entity_poly.pdbx_seq_one_letter_code
_entity_poly.pdbx_strand_id
1 'polypeptide(L)' 'MHRYPIRLTLKDGHSLEGKALDTARNKHKQECIKLAADSIEQLVVLDTLAKLEVLVDNPHFQLKTFD' A
#
# COMPACT_ATOMS: atom_id res chain seq x y z
N MET A 1 -4.21 -11.86 -3.29
CA MET A 1 -3.33 -11.15 -2.33
C MET A 1 -3.68 -11.52 -0.91
N HIS A 2 -2.67 -11.71 -0.06
CA HIS A 2 -2.89 -11.81 1.39
C HIS A 2 -3.25 -10.42 1.91
N ARG A 3 -4.39 -10.30 2.60
CA ARG A 3 -4.93 -9.01 3.03
C ARG A 3 -4.27 -8.53 4.32
N TYR A 4 -2.96 -8.32 4.27
CA TYR A 4 -2.20 -7.91 5.44
C TYR A 4 -2.46 -6.45 5.79
N PRO A 5 -2.47 -6.10 7.09
CA PRO A 5 -2.32 -4.71 7.51
C PRO A 5 -0.92 -4.24 7.12
N ILE A 6 -0.86 -3.10 6.44
CA ILE A 6 0.36 -2.51 5.92
C ILE A 6 0.42 -1.01 6.22
N ARG A 7 1.64 -0.49 6.30
CA ARG A 7 1.95 0.94 6.25
C ARG A 7 2.61 1.26 4.92
N LEU A 8 2.06 2.24 4.22
CA LEU A 8 2.61 2.80 2.99
C LEU A 8 3.23 4.15 3.33
N THR A 9 4.50 4.35 2.97
CA THR A 9 5.14 5.67 2.99
C THR A 9 5.30 6.13 1.56
N LEU A 10 4.80 7.33 1.26
CA LEU A 10 4.89 7.97 -0.04
C LEU A 10 6.19 8.76 -0.20
N LYS A 11 6.58 9.06 -1.44
CA LYS A 11 7.79 9.82 -1.78
C LYS A 11 7.74 11.26 -1.24
N ASP A 12 6.56 11.80 -0.99
CA ASP A 12 6.35 13.11 -0.36
C ASP A 12 6.49 13.08 1.18
N GLY A 13 6.74 11.90 1.77
CA GLY A 13 6.89 11.70 3.21
C GLY A 13 5.59 11.40 3.95
N HIS A 14 4.42 11.45 3.29
CA HIS A 14 3.16 11.06 3.91
C HIS A 14 3.08 9.55 4.12
N SER A 15 2.51 9.13 5.25
CA SER A 15 2.28 7.72 5.56
C SER A 15 0.81 7.41 5.74
N LEU A 16 0.39 6.25 5.21
CA LEU A 16 -0.97 5.74 5.29
C LEU A 16 -0.92 4.32 5.83
N GLU A 17 -1.80 4.00 6.77
CA GLU A 17 -1.93 2.65 7.33
C GLU A 17 -3.29 2.07 6.97
N GLY A 18 -3.34 0.77 6.70
CA GLY A 18 -4.59 0.10 6.37
C GLY A 18 -4.39 -1.32 5.90
N LYS A 19 -5.49 -1.97 5.52
CA LYS A 19 -5.48 -3.34 5.03
C LYS A 19 -5.32 -3.36 3.52
N ALA A 20 -4.27 -4.00 3.01
CA ALA A 20 -4.12 -4.23 1.58
C ALA A 20 -5.26 -5.14 1.09
N LEU A 21 -6.03 -4.70 0.10
CA LEU A 21 -7.14 -5.48 -0.46
C LEU A 21 -6.75 -6.16 -1.76
N ASP A 22 -6.30 -5.38 -2.73
CA ASP A 22 -5.93 -5.86 -4.06
C ASP A 22 -5.05 -4.81 -4.80
N THR A 23 -4.61 -5.12 -6.01
CA THR A 23 -3.98 -4.16 -6.93
C THR A 23 -4.94 -3.84 -8.06
N ALA A 24 -5.10 -2.55 -8.39
CA ALA A 24 -6.02 -2.11 -9.42
C ALA A 24 -5.40 -1.00 -10.28
N ARG A 25 -5.94 -0.80 -11.48
CA ARG A 25 -5.63 0.40 -12.28
C ARG A 25 -6.65 1.49 -12.01
N ASN A 26 -6.18 2.70 -11.77
CA ASN A 26 -7.06 3.86 -11.63
C ASN A 26 -7.58 4.36 -13.00
N LYS A 27 -8.39 5.42 -13.00
CA LYS A 27 -8.95 6.05 -14.22
C LYS A 27 -7.88 6.55 -15.20
N HIS A 28 -6.67 6.85 -14.71
CA HIS A 28 -5.51 7.26 -15.50
C HIS A 28 -4.64 6.08 -15.95
N LYS A 29 -5.11 4.83 -15.77
CA LYS A 29 -4.39 3.58 -16.07
C LYS A 29 -3.11 3.37 -15.25
N GLN A 30 -2.92 4.12 -14.16
CA GLN A 30 -1.78 3.93 -13.26
C GLN A 30 -2.02 2.74 -12.35
N GLU A 31 -0.97 1.98 -12.05
CA GLU A 31 -1.02 0.87 -11.10
C GLU A 31 -1.15 1.42 -9.68
N CYS A 32 -2.14 0.90 -8.95
CA CYS A 32 -2.47 1.31 -7.60
C CYS A 32 -2.64 0.09 -6.69
N ILE A 33 -2.36 0.26 -5.42
CA ILE A 33 -2.82 -0.65 -4.36
C ILE A 33 -4.13 -0.14 -3.80
N LYS A 34 -5.13 -1.03 -3.68
CA LYS A 34 -6.37 -0.76 -2.97
C LYS A 34 -6.13 -1.00 -1.48
N LEU A 35 -6.25 0.06 -0.69
CA LEU A 35 -6.07 0.07 0.75
C LEU A 35 -7.42 0.35 1.42
N ALA A 36 -7.80 -0.44 2.42
CA ALA A 36 -8.90 -0.12 3.32
C ALA A 36 -8.36 0.51 4.60
N ALA A 37 -8.66 1.80 4.80
CA ALA A 37 -8.31 2.56 6.00
C ALA A 37 -9.57 3.24 6.53
N ASP A 38 -9.82 3.22 7.84
CA ASP A 38 -10.98 3.85 8.48
C ASP A 38 -12.34 3.52 7.82
N SER A 39 -12.49 2.26 7.38
CA SER A 39 -13.69 1.76 6.65
C SER A 39 -13.92 2.39 5.26
N ILE A 40 -12.93 3.11 4.72
CA ILE A 40 -12.94 3.69 3.38
C ILE A 40 -11.91 2.95 2.51
N GLU A 41 -12.31 2.58 1.29
CA GLU A 41 -11.38 2.09 0.28
C GLU A 41 -10.75 3.26 -0.47
N GLN A 42 -9.43 3.25 -0.57
CA GLN A 42 -8.67 4.22 -1.33
C GLN A 42 -7.67 3.54 -2.27
N LEU A 43 -7.36 4.19 -3.39
CA LEU A 43 -6.34 3.76 -4.34
C LEU A 43 -5.08 4.59 -4.13
N VAL A 44 -3.98 3.93 -3.79
CA VAL A 44 -2.66 4.57 -3.66
C VAL A 44 -1.81 4.18 -4.87
N VAL A 45 -1.31 5.16 -5.61
CA VAL A 45 -0.48 4.92 -6.81
C VAL A 45 0.83 4.27 -6.38
N LEU A 46 1.21 3.16 -7.03
CA LEU A 46 2.42 2.41 -6.65
C LEU A 46 3.70 3.21 -6.92
N ASP A 47 3.72 4.00 -7.99
CA ASP A 47 4.88 4.83 -8.38
C ASP A 47 5.22 5.94 -7.38
N THR A 48 4.24 6.33 -6.55
CA THR A 48 4.43 7.34 -5.51
C THR A 48 4.89 6.73 -4.19
N LEU A 49 5.04 5.41 -4.09
CA LEU A 49 5.52 4.74 -2.88
C LEU A 49 7.03 4.89 -2.73
N ALA A 50 7.46 5.17 -1.51
CA ALA A 50 8.84 5.05 -1.07
C ALA A 50 9.05 3.77 -0.26
N LYS A 51 8.06 3.39 0.58
CA LYS A 51 8.16 2.20 1.45
C LYS A 51 6.80 1.52 1.62
N LEU A 52 6.82 0.20 1.77
CA LEU A 52 5.70 -0.63 2.20
C LEU A 52 6.18 -1.52 3.34
N GLU A 53 5.50 -1.45 4.47
CA GLU A 53 5.77 -2.24 5.66
C GLU A 53 4.55 -3.09 6.00
N VAL A 54 4.78 -4.36 6.33
CA VAL A 54 3.74 -5.22 6.86
C VAL A 54 3.69 -5.03 8.37
N LEU A 55 2.51 -4.85 8.94
CA LEU A 55 2.33 -4.53 10.36
C LEU A 55 2.12 -5.76 11.25
N VAL A 56 2.18 -6.95 10.65
CA VAL A 56 2.15 -8.25 11.31
C VAL A 56 3.36 -9.05 10.87
N ASP A 57 3.69 -10.08 11.65
CA ASP A 57 4.72 -11.03 11.25
C ASP A 57 4.32 -11.68 9.92
N ASN A 58 5.17 -11.52 8.91
CA ASN A 58 4.90 -12.00 7.57
C ASN A 58 6.14 -12.76 7.05
N PRO A 59 6.01 -14.08 6.79
CA PRO A 59 7.14 -14.89 6.35
C PRO A 59 7.69 -14.50 4.97
N HIS A 60 6.93 -13.69 4.20
CA HIS A 60 7.34 -13.26 2.86
C HIS A 60 8.29 -12.05 2.89
N PHE A 61 7.94 -11.02 3.65
CA PHE A 61 8.75 -9.82 3.86
C PHE A 61 8.08 -8.94 4.91
N GLN A 62 8.90 -8.22 5.68
CA GLN A 62 8.43 -7.22 6.65
C GLN A 62 8.44 -5.81 6.05
N LEU A 63 9.45 -5.46 5.24
CA LEU A 63 9.67 -4.13 4.67
C LEU A 63 10.12 -4.27 3.22
N LYS A 64 9.57 -3.42 2.35
CA LYS A 64 10.00 -3.22 0.99
C LYS A 64 10.16 -1.73 0.71
N THR A 65 11.30 -1.33 0.16
CA THR A 65 11.59 0.03 -0.28
C THR A 65 11.55 0.12 -1.80
N PHE A 66 11.15 1.27 -2.32
CA PHE A 66 11.03 1.58 -3.75
C PHE A 66 11.83 2.86 -4.05
N ASP A 67 12.50 2.91 -5.19
CA ASP A 67 13.32 4.03 -5.68
C ASP A 67 12.49 4.98 -6.56
#